data_AF-A0A7S4JHM6-F1
#
_entry.id   AF-A0A7S4JHM6-F1
#
_cell.length_a   1.000
_cell.length_b   1.000
_cell.length_c   1.000
_cell.angle_alpha   90.00
_cell.angle_beta   90.00
_cell.angle_gamma   90.00
#
_symmetry.space_group_name_H-M   'P 1'
#
loop_
_entity.id
_entity.type
_entity.pdbx_description
1 polymer ?
#
loop_
_entity_poly.entity_id
_entity_poly.type
_entity_poly.pdbx_seq_one_letter_code
_entity_poly.pdbx_strand_id
1 'polypeptide(L)'
;AGEAGGRRRDDAEWMTASAIETLTYAPSRSWIRAGCGDLGRLYVEILGCDGLPNLDRGVNRNDKTDAFVDLLFEDALVSTDVVPDCLSPRYLPWTRRAFVLSISHPTSPLLLGVHDWDASPLNSHDPVGRVTVGLETLAPDTEYVLHYNLYDTAITPDRERHGTVTLRLSLEWDHPPKKIFRASIERPRRFYVNVQEKKNYKSAYYTIEGGKDVYRYSMDTIWTQVDELYEIGYALFDMYDAAVHVFMWRGHLKISLPRRPWPLGGKGGATTTTTTTQLELPLHSMLAFAAGILLVERPQMFPAVFALG
;
A
#
# COMPACT_ATOMS: atom_id res chain seq x y z
N ALA A 1 12.97 -28.80 5.75
CA ALA A 1 12.68 -29.62 6.94
C ALA A 1 12.89 -28.72 8.15
N GLY A 2 11.82 -28.09 8.63
CA GLY A 2 11.88 -27.18 9.77
C GLY A 2 11.73 -27.95 11.07
N GLU A 3 12.61 -27.69 12.03
CA GLU A 3 12.43 -28.11 13.42
C GLU A 3 11.06 -27.63 13.91
N ALA A 4 10.20 -28.57 14.28
CA ALA A 4 9.00 -28.25 15.04
C ALA A 4 9.44 -27.72 16.40
N GLY A 5 9.63 -26.40 16.50
CA GLY A 5 9.97 -25.72 17.75
C GLY A 5 8.95 -26.10 18.82
N GLY A 6 9.40 -26.85 19.84
CA GLY A 6 8.53 -27.25 20.94
C GLY A 6 7.94 -26.02 21.61
N ARG A 7 6.60 -25.94 21.66
CA ARG A 7 5.89 -24.91 22.44
C ARG A 7 6.45 -24.89 23.85
N ARG A 8 6.96 -23.73 24.29
CA ARG A 8 7.42 -23.58 25.67
C ARG A 8 6.18 -23.61 26.58
N ARG A 9 6.31 -24.15 27.78
CA ARG A 9 5.21 -24.15 28.77
C ARG A 9 4.67 -22.74 29.02
N ASP A 10 5.56 -21.75 28.94
CA ASP A 10 5.26 -20.34 29.16
C ASP A 10 4.38 -19.72 28.06
N ASP A 11 4.32 -20.32 26.87
CA ASP A 11 3.50 -19.81 25.75
C ASP A 11 1.99 -20.09 25.94
N ALA A 12 1.61 -20.86 26.96
CA ALA A 12 0.23 -21.23 27.29
C ALA A 12 -0.28 -20.60 28.60
N GLU A 13 0.46 -19.66 29.19
CA GLU A 13 0.04 -18.96 30.41
C GLU A 13 -1.11 -17.99 30.10
N TRP A 14 -2.10 -17.92 31.00
CA TRP A 14 -3.20 -16.97 30.89
C TRP A 14 -2.67 -15.55 31.12
N MET A 15 -2.89 -14.66 30.14
CA MET A 15 -2.40 -13.28 30.16
C MET A 15 -3.57 -12.29 30.20
N THR A 16 -3.35 -11.13 30.82
CA THR A 16 -4.30 -10.02 30.72
C THR A 16 -4.28 -9.41 29.32
N ALA A 17 -5.38 -8.77 28.91
CA ALA A 17 -5.45 -8.09 27.61
C ALA A 17 -4.33 -7.04 27.41
N SER A 18 -3.94 -6.33 28.47
CA SER A 18 -2.84 -5.36 28.44
C SER A 18 -1.46 -6.01 28.26
N ALA A 19 -1.25 -7.19 28.87
CA ALA A 19 -0.03 -7.96 28.70
C ALA A 19 0.06 -8.52 27.27
N ILE A 20 -1.05 -9.01 26.73
CA ILE A 20 -1.16 -9.46 25.34
C ILE A 20 -0.81 -8.30 24.40
N GLU A 21 -1.42 -7.13 24.57
CA GLU A 21 -1.13 -5.94 23.75
C GLU A 21 0.36 -5.58 23.77
N THR A 22 0.97 -5.58 24.97
CA THR A 22 2.40 -5.26 25.13
C THR A 22 3.28 -6.30 24.43
N LEU A 23 2.96 -7.59 24.57
CA LEU A 23 3.70 -8.69 23.96
C LEU A 23 3.53 -8.75 22.44
N THR A 24 2.41 -8.27 21.90
CA THR A 24 2.19 -8.17 20.46
C THR A 24 3.29 -7.36 19.78
N TYR A 25 3.80 -6.30 20.40
CA TYR A 25 4.86 -5.48 19.80
C TYR A 25 6.28 -6.05 19.97
N ALA A 26 6.48 -7.13 20.73
CA ALA A 26 7.78 -7.80 20.79
C ALA A 26 8.16 -8.39 19.41
N PRO A 27 9.44 -8.62 19.10
CA PRO A 27 9.86 -9.21 17.82
C PRO A 27 9.45 -10.68 17.71
N SER A 28 9.09 -11.15 16.50
CA SER A 28 8.71 -12.56 16.30
C SER A 28 9.88 -13.51 16.45
N ARG A 29 9.57 -14.70 16.96
CA ARG A 29 10.55 -15.77 17.23
C ARG A 29 10.83 -16.64 16.01
N SER A 30 9.87 -16.77 15.11
CA SER A 30 9.96 -17.61 13.91
C SER A 30 9.56 -16.84 12.67
N TRP A 31 10.40 -16.92 11.64
CA TRP A 31 10.18 -16.26 10.35
C TRP A 31 10.04 -17.32 9.26
N ILE A 32 8.93 -17.26 8.51
CA ILE A 32 8.70 -18.17 7.38
C ILE A 32 9.16 -17.49 6.10
N ARG A 33 10.08 -18.12 5.38
CA ARG A 33 10.56 -17.61 4.09
C ARG A 33 9.66 -18.11 2.96
N ALA A 34 9.27 -17.22 2.05
CA ALA A 34 8.46 -17.56 0.87
C ALA A 34 8.82 -16.69 -0.36
N GLY A 35 8.40 -17.14 -1.54
CA GLY A 35 8.64 -16.49 -2.83
C GLY A 35 9.96 -16.86 -3.49
N CYS A 36 10.07 -16.57 -4.80
CA CYS A 36 11.23 -16.94 -5.63
C CYS A 36 12.13 -15.77 -6.09
N GLY A 37 11.84 -14.54 -5.67
CA GLY A 37 12.59 -13.34 -6.07
C GLY A 37 14.05 -13.29 -5.60
N ASP A 38 14.89 -12.54 -6.31
CA ASP A 38 16.31 -12.33 -6.00
C ASP A 38 16.67 -10.86 -5.74
N LEU A 39 15.73 -9.92 -5.89
CA LEU A 39 16.01 -8.48 -5.85
C LEU A 39 16.24 -7.96 -4.43
N GLY A 40 15.50 -8.50 -3.48
CA GLY A 40 15.49 -8.09 -2.08
C GLY A 40 14.53 -8.92 -1.26
N ARG A 41 14.31 -8.51 -0.02
CA ARG A 41 13.49 -9.21 0.96
C ARG A 41 12.57 -8.21 1.65
N LEU A 42 11.31 -8.57 1.73
CA LEU A 42 10.29 -7.87 2.48
C LEU A 42 10.00 -8.66 3.75
N TYR A 43 10.31 -8.07 4.90
CA TYR A 43 10.00 -8.61 6.21
C TYR A 43 8.62 -8.08 6.61
N VAL A 44 7.67 -8.99 6.82
CA VAL A 44 6.30 -8.66 7.19
C VAL A 44 5.94 -9.37 8.47
N GLU A 45 5.50 -8.62 9.49
CA GLU A 45 4.86 -9.17 10.68
C GLU A 45 3.42 -8.64 10.78
N ILE A 46 2.45 -9.54 10.91
CA ILE A 46 1.07 -9.18 11.24
C ILE A 46 0.94 -9.11 12.75
N LEU A 47 0.66 -7.94 13.31
CA LEU A 47 0.59 -7.76 14.76
C LEU A 47 -0.82 -8.05 15.29
N GLY A 48 -1.84 -7.59 14.58
CA GLY A 48 -3.23 -7.82 14.97
C GLY A 48 -4.22 -7.05 14.11
N CYS A 49 -5.50 -7.24 14.43
CA CYS A 49 -6.58 -6.48 13.84
C CYS A 49 -7.45 -5.86 14.94
N ASP A 50 -8.18 -4.79 14.62
CA ASP A 50 -9.04 -4.07 15.56
C ASP A 50 -10.41 -3.80 14.95
N GLY A 51 -11.45 -4.01 15.75
CA GLY A 51 -12.84 -3.66 15.39
C GLY A 51 -13.39 -4.42 14.18
N LEU A 52 -13.08 -5.71 14.05
CA LEU A 52 -13.63 -6.55 12.98
C LEU A 52 -15.16 -6.73 13.16
N PRO A 53 -15.95 -6.80 12.08
CA PRO A 53 -17.37 -7.17 12.15
C PRO A 53 -17.52 -8.62 12.61
N ASN A 54 -18.62 -8.93 13.29
CA ASN A 54 -18.96 -10.32 13.62
C ASN A 54 -19.69 -10.97 12.42
N LEU A 55 -19.01 -11.90 11.74
CA LEU A 55 -19.55 -12.66 10.60
C LEU A 55 -20.22 -13.99 11.02
N ASP A 56 -19.86 -14.53 12.19
CA ASP A 56 -20.47 -15.71 12.79
C ASP A 56 -21.88 -15.43 13.34
N ARG A 57 -22.85 -15.26 12.45
CA ARG A 57 -24.27 -15.07 12.80
C ARG A 57 -25.02 -16.39 12.99
N GLY A 58 -24.33 -17.39 13.55
CA GLY A 58 -24.87 -18.72 13.82
C GLY A 58 -25.94 -18.76 14.93
N VAL A 59 -26.39 -19.98 15.25
CA VAL A 59 -27.40 -20.23 16.31
C VAL A 59 -26.94 -19.73 17.68
N ASN A 60 -25.62 -19.75 17.92
CA ASN A 60 -25.00 -19.17 19.12
C ASN A 60 -24.66 -17.71 18.86
N ARG A 61 -25.45 -16.79 19.45
CA ARG A 61 -25.19 -15.34 19.36
C ARG A 61 -23.89 -14.86 20.01
N ASN A 62 -23.16 -15.75 20.69
CA ASN A 62 -21.94 -15.41 21.41
C ASN A 62 -20.67 -15.73 20.61
N ASP A 63 -20.79 -16.48 19.53
CA ASP A 63 -19.66 -16.84 18.67
C ASP A 63 -19.22 -15.58 17.92
N LYS A 64 -17.91 -15.41 17.80
CA LYS A 64 -17.29 -14.26 17.13
C LYS A 64 -16.34 -14.79 16.08
N THR A 65 -16.10 -13.94 15.08
CA THR A 65 -15.12 -14.20 14.01
C THR A 65 -13.81 -14.80 14.49
N ASP A 66 -13.46 -15.93 13.88
CA ASP A 66 -12.24 -16.69 14.00
C ASP A 66 -11.20 -16.16 12.99
N ALA A 67 -10.60 -15.01 13.31
CA ALA A 67 -9.84 -14.25 12.34
C ALA A 67 -8.46 -14.85 12.00
N PHE A 68 -8.15 -14.90 10.70
CA PHE A 68 -6.80 -15.10 10.17
C PHE A 68 -6.52 -14.15 9.00
N VAL A 69 -5.24 -13.92 8.73
CA VAL A 69 -4.78 -13.02 7.66
C VAL A 69 -4.03 -13.82 6.60
N ASP A 70 -4.48 -13.71 5.36
CA ASP A 70 -3.77 -14.15 4.17
C ASP A 70 -2.93 -13.01 3.62
N LEU A 71 -1.67 -13.31 3.33
CA LEU A 71 -0.73 -12.42 2.67
C LEU A 71 -0.39 -13.02 1.32
N LEU A 72 -0.57 -12.23 0.28
CA LEU A 72 -0.20 -12.57 -1.08
C LEU A 72 0.81 -11.55 -1.58
N PHE A 73 1.96 -12.05 -2.03
CA PHE A 73 3.00 -11.25 -2.62
C PHE A 73 3.68 -12.03 -3.74
N GLU A 74 3.54 -11.53 -4.97
CA GLU A 74 4.10 -12.18 -6.17
C GLU A 74 3.65 -13.64 -6.31
N ASP A 75 4.57 -14.60 -6.13
CA ASP A 75 4.33 -16.04 -6.20
C ASP A 75 4.10 -16.70 -4.82
N ALA A 76 4.13 -15.92 -3.75
CA ALA A 76 3.96 -16.40 -2.39
C ALA A 76 2.55 -16.12 -1.86
N LEU A 77 1.90 -17.16 -1.35
CA LEU A 77 0.71 -17.07 -0.49
C LEU A 77 1.05 -17.70 0.85
N VAL A 78 0.94 -16.89 1.91
CA VAL A 78 1.18 -17.31 3.28
C VAL A 78 0.05 -16.82 4.17
N SER A 79 -0.26 -17.57 5.22
CA SER A 79 -1.37 -17.25 6.12
C SER A 79 -0.89 -17.23 7.55
N THR A 80 -1.51 -16.42 8.40
CA THR A 80 -1.26 -16.44 9.84
C THR A 80 -1.90 -17.65 10.51
N ASP A 81 -1.66 -17.83 11.80
CA ASP A 81 -2.52 -18.71 12.60
C ASP A 81 -3.93 -18.12 12.75
N VAL A 82 -4.91 -18.97 13.10
CA VAL A 82 -6.29 -18.56 13.39
C VAL A 82 -6.40 -18.17 14.86
N VAL A 83 -7.01 -17.03 15.15
CA VAL A 83 -7.32 -16.59 16.51
C VAL A 83 -8.83 -16.72 16.72
N PRO A 84 -9.29 -17.65 17.56
CA PRO A 84 -10.71 -17.91 17.69
C PRO A 84 -11.46 -16.86 18.52
N ASP A 85 -12.75 -16.70 18.25
CA ASP A 85 -13.71 -15.95 19.05
C ASP A 85 -13.29 -14.50 19.40
N CYS A 86 -12.69 -13.77 18.45
CA CYS A 86 -12.12 -12.45 18.74
C CYS A 86 -12.26 -11.44 17.60
N LEU A 87 -12.94 -10.32 17.87
CA LEU A 87 -13.08 -9.19 16.93
C LEU A 87 -11.86 -8.24 16.92
N SER A 88 -10.87 -8.47 17.78
CA SER A 88 -9.62 -7.69 17.80
C SER A 88 -8.44 -8.62 18.06
N PRO A 89 -8.19 -9.56 17.13
CA PRO A 89 -7.19 -10.59 17.29
C PRO A 89 -5.79 -9.99 17.45
N ARG A 90 -4.96 -10.64 18.27
CA ARG A 90 -3.56 -10.31 18.48
C ARG A 90 -2.71 -11.53 18.19
N TYR A 91 -1.80 -11.39 17.24
CA TYR A 91 -0.87 -12.47 16.90
C TYR A 91 0.38 -12.30 17.74
N LEU A 92 0.70 -13.30 18.55
CA LEU A 92 1.79 -13.24 19.53
C LEU A 92 3.13 -13.66 18.91
N PRO A 93 4.29 -13.29 19.50
CA PRO A 93 5.61 -13.54 18.91
C PRO A 93 5.94 -14.99 18.55
N TRP A 94 5.26 -15.96 19.15
CA TRP A 94 5.44 -17.39 18.92
C TRP A 94 4.42 -17.98 17.92
N THR A 95 3.44 -17.20 17.47
CA THR A 95 2.50 -17.64 16.43
C THR A 95 3.13 -17.43 15.05
N ARG A 96 2.54 -18.07 14.04
CA ARG A 96 2.86 -17.83 12.64
C ARG A 96 2.34 -16.46 12.22
N ARG A 97 3.14 -15.41 12.46
CA ARG A 97 2.78 -14.03 12.08
C ARG A 97 3.83 -13.30 11.26
N ALA A 98 5.05 -13.84 11.19
CA ALA A 98 6.19 -13.20 10.56
C ALA A 98 6.68 -13.98 9.34
N PHE A 99 6.87 -13.24 8.24
CA PHE A 99 7.19 -13.76 6.92
C PHE A 99 8.34 -12.96 6.30
N VAL A 100 9.22 -13.65 5.58
CA VAL A 100 10.25 -13.03 4.74
C VAL A 100 9.90 -13.38 3.30
N LEU A 101 9.40 -12.39 2.59
CA LEU A 101 8.92 -12.52 1.22
C LEU A 101 10.03 -12.06 0.27
N SER A 102 10.38 -12.91 -0.69
CA SER A 102 11.43 -12.60 -1.66
C SER A 102 10.88 -11.70 -2.77
N ILE A 103 11.57 -10.60 -3.08
CA ILE A 103 11.11 -9.59 -4.04
C ILE A 103 11.68 -9.90 -5.41
N SER A 104 10.82 -10.04 -6.42
CA SER A 104 11.22 -10.15 -7.83
C SER A 104 11.09 -8.81 -8.55
N HIS A 105 10.10 -7.99 -8.17
CA HIS A 105 9.82 -6.71 -8.80
C HIS A 105 9.54 -5.62 -7.76
N PRO A 106 10.18 -4.43 -7.86
CA PRO A 106 10.13 -3.43 -6.79
C PRO A 106 8.77 -2.72 -6.65
N THR A 107 7.93 -2.77 -7.68
CA THR A 107 6.57 -2.18 -7.66
C THR A 107 5.47 -3.21 -7.37
N SER A 108 5.84 -4.44 -7.00
CA SER A 108 4.85 -5.46 -6.63
C SER A 108 4.14 -5.02 -5.35
N PRO A 109 2.81 -4.91 -5.34
CA PRO A 109 2.08 -4.59 -4.12
C PRO A 109 2.00 -5.82 -3.21
N LEU A 110 2.03 -5.59 -1.90
CA LEU A 110 1.67 -6.58 -0.89
C LEU A 110 0.16 -6.56 -0.70
N LEU A 111 -0.50 -7.69 -0.94
CA LEU A 111 -1.95 -7.83 -0.79
C LEU A 111 -2.23 -8.59 0.50
N LEU A 112 -3.08 -8.03 1.36
CA LEU A 112 -3.53 -8.68 2.58
C LEU A 112 -5.05 -8.82 2.58
N GLY A 113 -5.53 -9.99 2.97
CA GLY A 113 -6.94 -10.29 3.17
C GLY A 113 -7.17 -10.84 4.57
N VAL A 114 -8.15 -10.31 5.29
CA VAL A 114 -8.59 -10.81 6.59
C VAL A 114 -9.86 -11.62 6.36
N HIS A 115 -9.89 -12.81 6.95
CA HIS A 115 -10.94 -13.80 6.74
C HIS A 115 -11.38 -14.41 8.06
N ASP A 116 -12.62 -14.89 8.09
CA ASP A 116 -13.21 -15.67 9.16
C ASP A 116 -13.02 -17.18 8.88
N TRP A 117 -12.49 -17.91 9.85
CA TRP A 117 -12.16 -19.33 9.68
C TRP A 117 -13.38 -20.24 9.87
N ASP A 118 -14.03 -20.60 8.78
CA ASP A 118 -15.02 -21.68 8.81
C ASP A 118 -14.43 -23.10 8.89
N ALA A 119 -14.69 -23.79 10.01
CA ALA A 119 -14.32 -25.20 10.18
C ALA A 119 -15.09 -26.16 9.24
N SER A 120 -16.30 -25.81 8.81
CA SER A 120 -17.15 -26.70 7.98
C SER A 120 -16.56 -26.90 6.58
N PRO A 121 -16.25 -28.13 6.13
CA PRO A 121 -15.58 -28.37 4.85
C PRO A 121 -16.37 -27.88 3.62
N LEU A 122 -17.69 -27.72 3.76
CA LEU A 122 -18.58 -27.26 2.70
C LEU A 122 -18.63 -25.73 2.57
N ASN A 123 -18.30 -25.00 3.64
CA ASN A 123 -18.30 -23.54 3.66
C ASN A 123 -16.90 -23.01 3.33
N SER A 124 -16.85 -21.94 2.54
CA SER A 124 -15.61 -21.18 2.38
C SER A 124 -15.48 -20.17 3.51
N HIS A 125 -14.25 -19.84 3.86
CA HIS A 125 -13.96 -18.75 4.79
C HIS A 125 -14.64 -17.46 4.34
N ASP A 126 -15.32 -16.81 5.27
CA ASP A 126 -16.02 -15.57 5.00
C ASP A 126 -15.03 -14.39 5.01
N PRO A 127 -15.00 -13.58 3.94
CA PRO A 127 -14.07 -12.47 3.87
C PRO A 127 -14.52 -11.31 4.76
N VAL A 128 -13.58 -10.75 5.54
CA VAL A 128 -13.82 -9.58 6.41
C VAL A 128 -13.46 -8.29 5.70
N GLY A 129 -12.31 -8.27 5.03
CA GLY A 129 -11.80 -7.07 4.35
C GLY A 129 -10.39 -7.28 3.82
N ARG A 130 -9.92 -6.39 2.96
CA ARG A 130 -8.58 -6.43 2.39
C ARG A 130 -7.90 -5.07 2.40
N VAL A 131 -6.59 -5.10 2.24
CA VAL A 131 -5.74 -3.93 2.04
C VAL A 131 -4.65 -4.24 1.01
N THR A 132 -4.33 -3.24 0.21
CA THR A 132 -3.19 -3.24 -0.71
C THR A 132 -2.14 -2.30 -0.18
N VAL A 133 -0.93 -2.79 0.04
CA VAL A 133 0.21 -2.01 0.54
C VAL A 133 1.25 -1.88 -0.57
N GLY A 134 1.48 -0.64 -1.00
CA GLY A 134 2.55 -0.31 -1.94
C GLY A 134 3.92 -0.24 -1.24
N LEU A 135 4.95 -0.78 -1.88
CA LEU A 135 6.32 -0.78 -1.36
C LEU A 135 7.09 0.50 -1.72
N GLU A 136 6.57 1.30 -2.66
CA GLU A 136 7.22 2.48 -3.21
C GLU A 136 7.46 3.60 -2.20
N THR A 137 6.73 3.61 -1.09
CA THR A 137 6.88 4.60 -0.02
C THR A 137 7.85 4.18 1.08
N LEU A 138 8.29 2.92 1.08
CA LEU A 138 9.14 2.36 2.13
C LEU A 138 10.61 2.66 1.85
N ALA A 139 11.29 3.22 2.85
CA ALA A 139 12.75 3.33 2.83
C ALA A 139 13.37 1.98 3.21
N PRO A 140 14.49 1.59 2.56
CA PRO A 140 15.21 0.40 2.96
C PRO A 140 15.76 0.53 4.38
N ASP A 141 15.98 -0.61 5.03
CA ASP A 141 16.55 -0.75 6.38
C ASP A 141 15.81 0.05 7.46
N THR A 142 14.53 0.36 7.21
CA THR A 142 13.66 1.10 8.13
C THR A 142 12.49 0.22 8.53
N GLU A 143 12.27 0.10 9.84
CA GLU A 143 11.10 -0.59 10.38
C GLU A 143 9.92 0.37 10.47
N TYR A 144 8.81 -0.01 9.85
CA TYR A 144 7.55 0.71 9.88
C TYR A 144 6.51 -0.08 10.65
N VAL A 145 5.76 0.58 11.53
CA VAL A 145 4.52 0.04 12.10
C VAL A 145 3.37 0.81 11.49
N LEU A 146 2.55 0.13 10.71
CA LEU A 146 1.51 0.73 9.87
C LEU A 146 0.14 0.22 10.28
N HIS A 147 -0.83 1.13 10.26
CA HIS A 147 -2.23 0.84 10.54
C HIS A 147 -3.05 1.12 9.28
N TYR A 148 -3.71 0.09 8.77
CA TYR A 148 -4.52 0.20 7.56
C TYR A 148 -5.97 -0.14 7.83
N ASN A 149 -6.87 0.64 7.25
CA ASN A 149 -8.29 0.33 7.24
C ASN A 149 -8.57 -0.84 6.29
N LEU A 150 -9.46 -1.73 6.70
CA LEU A 150 -9.92 -2.85 5.89
C LEU A 150 -11.17 -2.47 5.10
N TYR A 151 -11.19 -2.85 3.83
CA TYR A 151 -12.30 -2.59 2.91
C TYR A 151 -12.62 -3.83 2.08
N ASP A 152 -13.87 -3.98 1.65
CA ASP A 152 -14.27 -5.12 0.81
C ASP A 152 -13.68 -5.09 -0.60
N THR A 153 -13.48 -3.88 -1.14
CA THR A 153 -13.03 -3.66 -2.51
C THR A 153 -12.08 -2.49 -2.59
N ALA A 154 -11.16 -2.55 -3.56
CA ALA A 154 -10.28 -1.43 -3.89
C ALA A 154 -10.97 -0.39 -4.78
N ILE A 155 -12.04 -0.76 -5.49
CA ILE A 155 -12.58 0.00 -6.62
C ILE A 155 -13.66 1.01 -6.19
N THR A 156 -14.41 0.72 -5.12
CA THR A 156 -15.58 1.56 -4.78
C THR A 156 -15.13 2.80 -3.99
N PRO A 157 -15.48 4.03 -4.42
CA PRO A 157 -15.10 5.25 -3.70
C PRO A 157 -15.80 5.35 -2.33
N ASP A 158 -17.09 5.04 -2.27
CA ASP A 158 -17.89 4.99 -1.04
C ASP A 158 -17.77 3.63 -0.33
N ARG A 159 -16.56 3.32 0.15
CA ARG A 159 -16.27 2.07 0.86
C ARG A 159 -16.45 2.21 2.37
N GLU A 160 -17.18 1.27 2.96
CA GLU A 160 -17.32 1.17 4.42
C GLU A 160 -16.09 0.48 5.03
N ARG A 161 -15.66 0.98 6.18
CA ARG A 161 -14.51 0.44 6.92
C ARG A 161 -14.95 -0.77 7.75
N HIS A 162 -14.29 -1.92 7.57
CA HIS A 162 -14.57 -3.18 8.28
C HIS A 162 -13.58 -3.48 9.43
N GLY A 163 -12.93 -2.43 9.95
CA GLY A 163 -11.91 -2.55 10.99
C GLY A 163 -10.56 -2.04 10.52
N THR A 164 -9.50 -2.44 11.23
CA THR A 164 -8.11 -2.09 10.93
C THR A 164 -7.19 -3.28 11.10
N VAL A 165 -6.13 -3.34 10.30
CA VAL A 165 -5.01 -4.27 10.46
C VAL A 165 -3.74 -3.49 10.80
N THR A 166 -3.00 -4.00 11.78
CA THR A 166 -1.71 -3.44 12.20
C THR A 166 -0.60 -4.39 11.76
N LEU A 167 0.35 -3.87 11.01
CA LEU A 167 1.44 -4.63 10.42
C LEU A 167 2.78 -3.92 10.62
N ARG A 168 3.85 -4.68 10.80
CA ARG A 168 5.22 -4.19 10.86
C ARG A 168 5.96 -4.63 9.59
N LEU A 169 6.57 -3.67 8.90
CA LEU A 169 7.31 -3.90 7.66
C LEU A 169 8.76 -3.46 7.77
N SER A 170 9.66 -4.20 7.13
CA SER A 170 11.01 -3.75 6.83
C SER A 170 11.41 -4.25 5.44
N LEU A 171 12.13 -3.41 4.71
CA LEU A 171 12.55 -3.68 3.34
C LEU A 171 14.07 -3.74 3.28
N GLU A 172 14.62 -4.85 2.79
CA GLU A 172 16.06 -5.01 2.55
C GLU A 172 16.30 -5.28 1.06
N TRP A 173 17.27 -4.59 0.46
CA TRP A 173 17.66 -4.84 -0.93
C TRP A 173 18.97 -5.62 -1.00
N ASP A 174 18.96 -6.74 -1.71
CA ASP A 174 20.13 -7.61 -1.88
C ASP A 174 21.06 -7.11 -3.02
N HIS A 175 20.63 -6.11 -3.78
CA HIS A 175 21.28 -5.66 -5.01
C HIS A 175 21.50 -4.14 -5.06
N PRO A 176 22.50 -3.67 -5.85
CA PRO A 176 22.79 -2.25 -5.94
C PRO A 176 21.62 -1.48 -6.58
N PRO A 177 21.46 -0.17 -6.26
CA PRO A 177 20.36 0.66 -6.75
C PRO A 177 20.15 0.61 -8.27
N LYS A 178 21.22 0.44 -9.05
CA LYS A 178 21.14 0.33 -10.51
C LYS A 178 20.34 -0.89 -10.99
N LYS A 179 20.46 -2.05 -10.33
CA LYS A 179 19.70 -3.26 -10.70
C LYS A 179 18.23 -3.10 -10.32
N ILE A 180 17.96 -2.53 -9.14
CA ILE A 180 16.60 -2.21 -8.67
C ILE A 180 15.91 -1.24 -9.63
N PHE A 181 16.59 -0.16 -9.99
CA PHE A 181 16.09 0.82 -10.94
C PHE A 181 15.76 0.18 -12.29
N ARG A 182 16.67 -0.63 -12.84
CA ARG A 182 16.39 -1.36 -14.08
C ARG A 182 15.18 -2.28 -13.93
N ALA A 183 15.09 -3.02 -12.83
CA ALA A 183 13.95 -3.90 -12.58
C ALA A 183 12.63 -3.12 -12.53
N SER A 184 12.62 -1.89 -11.99
CA SER A 184 11.42 -1.04 -11.94
C SER A 184 10.89 -0.58 -13.30
N ILE A 185 11.75 -0.57 -14.33
CA ILE A 185 11.39 -0.23 -15.71
C ILE A 185 10.93 -1.48 -16.48
N GLU A 186 11.42 -2.65 -16.08
CA GLU A 186 11.02 -3.91 -16.69
C GLU A 186 9.55 -4.20 -16.38
N ARG A 187 8.86 -4.86 -17.31
CA ARG A 187 7.45 -5.23 -17.07
C ARG A 187 7.40 -6.26 -15.93
N PRO A 188 6.52 -6.09 -14.93
CA PRO A 188 6.30 -7.11 -13.90
C PRO A 188 5.99 -8.47 -14.55
N ARG A 189 6.60 -9.53 -14.02
CA ARG A 189 6.29 -10.90 -14.45
C ARG A 189 4.89 -11.27 -13.98
N ARG A 190 4.25 -12.18 -14.72
CA ARG A 190 3.02 -12.81 -14.27
C ARG A 190 3.39 -13.91 -13.29
N PHE A 191 2.79 -13.87 -12.11
CA PHE A 191 2.93 -14.90 -11.10
C PHE A 191 1.69 -15.79 -11.10
N TYR A 192 1.90 -17.07 -10.81
CA TYR A 192 0.83 -18.06 -10.67
C TYR A 192 0.93 -18.65 -9.28
N VAL A 193 -0.09 -18.43 -8.47
CA VAL A 193 -0.16 -18.98 -7.11
C VAL A 193 -1.03 -20.22 -7.14
N ASN A 194 -0.41 -21.36 -6.85
CA ASN A 194 -1.09 -22.64 -6.81
C ASN A 194 -1.55 -22.92 -5.38
N VAL A 195 -2.84 -23.22 -5.23
CA VAL A 195 -3.45 -23.53 -3.94
C VAL A 195 -4.07 -24.93 -4.02
N GLN A 196 -3.85 -25.74 -2.99
CA GLN A 196 -4.31 -27.13 -2.99
C GLN A 196 -5.82 -27.23 -2.72
N GLU A 197 -6.32 -26.40 -1.81
CA GLU A 197 -7.71 -26.44 -1.36
C GLU A 197 -8.56 -25.36 -2.01
N LYS A 198 -9.79 -25.73 -2.39
CA LYS A 198 -10.76 -24.79 -2.96
C LYS A 198 -11.12 -23.65 -2.00
N LYS A 199 -11.07 -23.90 -0.69
CA LYS A 199 -11.31 -22.87 0.33
C LYS A 199 -10.23 -21.79 0.29
N ASN A 200 -8.98 -22.20 0.42
CA ASN A 200 -7.82 -21.31 0.35
C ASN A 200 -7.75 -20.59 -1.00
N TYR A 201 -8.18 -21.23 -2.10
CA TYR A 201 -8.29 -20.56 -3.40
C TYR A 201 -9.28 -19.38 -3.35
N LYS A 202 -10.43 -19.54 -2.70
CA LYS A 202 -11.41 -18.45 -2.56
C LYS A 202 -10.88 -17.31 -1.68
N SER A 203 -10.21 -17.63 -0.58
CA SER A 203 -9.58 -16.62 0.29
C SER A 203 -8.48 -15.86 -0.44
N ALA A 204 -7.62 -16.57 -1.19
CA ALA A 204 -6.61 -15.96 -2.04
C ALA A 204 -7.24 -15.10 -3.16
N TYR A 205 -8.28 -15.61 -3.82
CA TYR A 205 -9.00 -14.88 -4.86
C TYR A 205 -9.62 -13.58 -4.33
N TYR A 206 -10.28 -13.62 -3.17
CA TYR A 206 -10.77 -12.42 -2.50
C TYR A 206 -9.63 -11.46 -2.14
N THR A 207 -8.48 -11.97 -1.70
CA THR A 207 -7.31 -11.14 -1.39
C THR A 207 -6.76 -10.43 -2.64
N ILE A 208 -6.93 -11.02 -3.84
CA ILE A 208 -6.50 -10.44 -5.13
C ILE A 208 -7.52 -9.46 -5.69
N GLU A 209 -8.77 -9.89 -5.82
CA GLU A 209 -9.84 -9.19 -6.56
C GLU A 209 -10.78 -8.41 -5.64
N GLY A 210 -10.95 -8.86 -4.39
CA GLY A 210 -11.91 -8.32 -3.43
C GLY A 210 -13.27 -9.01 -3.53
N GLY A 211 -14.28 -8.41 -2.88
CA GLY A 211 -15.63 -8.97 -2.83
C GLY A 211 -16.43 -8.78 -4.13
N LYS A 212 -16.03 -7.85 -4.99
CA LYS A 212 -16.68 -7.57 -6.27
C LYS A 212 -15.87 -8.22 -7.40
N ASP A 213 -16.52 -9.10 -8.14
CA ASP A 213 -15.96 -9.69 -9.35
C ASP A 213 -15.98 -8.66 -10.48
N VAL A 214 -14.79 -8.13 -10.82
CA VAL A 214 -14.59 -7.13 -11.89
C VAL A 214 -14.89 -7.72 -13.27
N TYR A 215 -14.86 -9.05 -13.42
CA TYR A 215 -15.14 -9.73 -14.68
C TYR A 215 -16.61 -10.11 -14.84
N ARG A 216 -17.41 -10.01 -13.77
CA ARG A 216 -18.84 -10.24 -13.85
C ARG A 216 -19.49 -9.13 -14.67
N TYR A 217 -20.13 -9.53 -15.77
CA TYR A 217 -20.89 -8.61 -16.60
C TYR A 217 -22.09 -8.07 -15.81
N SER A 218 -21.97 -6.82 -15.34
CA SER A 218 -23.02 -6.07 -14.66
C SER A 218 -23.00 -4.64 -15.17
N MET A 219 -24.16 -3.96 -15.18
CA MET A 219 -24.21 -2.57 -15.61
C MET A 219 -23.36 -1.68 -14.69
N ASP A 220 -23.32 -1.98 -13.39
CA ASP A 220 -22.49 -1.24 -12.42
C ASP A 220 -21.00 -1.38 -12.73
N THR A 221 -20.54 -2.58 -13.09
CA THR A 221 -19.15 -2.82 -13.51
C THR A 221 -18.81 -2.02 -14.77
N ILE A 222 -19.72 -2.00 -15.74
CA ILE A 222 -19.52 -1.26 -17.00
C ILE A 222 -19.43 0.24 -16.74
N TRP A 223 -20.33 0.81 -15.92
CA TRP A 223 -20.28 2.22 -15.56
C TRP A 223 -19.00 2.58 -14.82
N THR A 224 -18.57 1.72 -13.88
CA THR A 224 -17.30 1.90 -13.16
C THR A 224 -16.10 1.92 -14.12
N GLN A 225 -16.07 1.04 -15.12
CA GLN A 225 -15.02 1.03 -16.14
C GLN A 225 -15.10 2.25 -17.07
N VAL A 226 -16.30 2.75 -17.38
CA VAL A 226 -16.48 3.97 -18.16
C VAL A 226 -15.96 5.19 -17.38
N ASP A 227 -16.26 5.28 -16.09
CA ASP A 227 -15.75 6.33 -15.21
C ASP A 227 -14.22 6.30 -15.14
N GLU A 228 -13.62 5.11 -14.99
CA GLU A 228 -12.16 4.91 -15.06
C GLU A 228 -11.58 5.40 -16.40
N LEU A 229 -12.26 5.11 -17.53
CA LEU A 229 -11.84 5.60 -18.85
C LEU A 229 -11.94 7.12 -18.97
N TYR A 230 -12.95 7.76 -18.37
CA TYR A 230 -13.06 9.21 -18.32
C TYR A 230 -11.94 9.83 -17.49
N GLU A 231 -11.61 9.25 -16.32
CA GLU A 231 -10.48 9.68 -15.49
C GLU A 231 -9.16 9.60 -16.25
N ILE A 232 -8.91 8.51 -16.96
CA ILE A 232 -7.73 8.36 -17.84
C ILE A 232 -7.74 9.43 -18.95
N GLY A 233 -8.91 9.72 -19.52
CA GLY A 233 -9.08 10.77 -20.52
C GLY A 233 -8.70 12.16 -19.99
N TYR A 234 -9.12 12.50 -18.78
CA TYR A 234 -8.74 13.75 -18.10
C TYR A 234 -7.24 13.78 -17.80
N ALA A 235 -6.67 12.69 -17.28
CA ALA A 235 -5.24 12.59 -17.02
C ALA A 235 -4.40 12.77 -18.30
N LEU A 236 -4.83 12.21 -19.43
CA LEU A 236 -4.15 12.39 -20.73
C LEU A 236 -4.20 13.85 -21.21
N PHE A 237 -5.34 14.51 -21.01
CA PHE A 237 -5.49 15.93 -21.33
C PHE A 237 -4.56 16.80 -20.46
N ASP A 238 -4.53 16.56 -19.15
CA ASP A 238 -3.67 17.28 -18.21
C ASP A 238 -2.19 17.02 -18.51
N MET A 239 -1.81 15.78 -18.83
CA MET A 239 -0.45 15.45 -19.27
C MET A 239 -0.06 16.16 -20.57
N TYR A 240 -0.99 16.26 -21.54
CA TYR A 240 -0.74 16.98 -22.78
C TYR A 240 -0.55 18.48 -22.52
N ASP A 241 -1.40 19.09 -21.71
CA ASP A 241 -1.30 20.51 -21.36
C ASP A 241 0.00 20.78 -20.58
N ALA A 242 0.31 19.96 -19.58
CA ALA A 242 1.56 20.01 -18.83
C ALA A 242 2.78 19.87 -19.75
N ALA A 243 2.77 18.94 -20.71
CA ALA A 243 3.86 18.77 -21.67
C ALA A 243 4.03 20.03 -22.54
N VAL A 244 2.94 20.60 -23.06
CA VAL A 244 2.99 21.86 -23.82
C VAL A 244 3.58 22.98 -22.99
N HIS A 245 3.15 23.13 -21.73
CA HIS A 245 3.69 24.13 -20.81
C HIS A 245 5.19 23.95 -20.53
N VAL A 246 5.62 22.71 -20.29
CA VAL A 246 7.03 22.36 -20.02
C VAL A 246 7.90 22.64 -21.24
N PHE A 247 7.54 22.11 -22.42
CA PHE A 247 8.34 22.24 -23.64
C PHE A 247 8.36 23.67 -24.19
N MET A 248 7.24 24.40 -24.11
CA MET A 248 7.17 25.75 -24.65
C MET A 248 7.60 26.84 -23.66
N TRP A 249 8.02 26.47 -22.44
CA TRP A 249 8.40 27.43 -21.38
C TRP A 249 7.33 28.51 -21.14
N ARG A 250 6.05 28.12 -21.21
CA ARG A 250 4.94 29.06 -21.07
C ARG A 250 4.76 29.45 -19.60
N GLY A 251 4.86 30.75 -19.33
CA GLY A 251 4.56 31.31 -18.01
C GLY A 251 3.08 31.12 -17.68
N HIS A 252 2.79 30.50 -16.54
CA HIS A 252 1.41 30.32 -16.05
C HIS A 252 1.21 30.98 -14.69
N LEU A 253 2.27 31.10 -13.88
CA LEU A 253 2.21 31.80 -12.60
C LEU A 253 2.45 33.30 -12.82
N LYS A 254 1.40 34.11 -12.67
CA LYS A 254 1.50 35.57 -12.78
C LYS A 254 1.90 36.17 -11.43
N ILE A 255 3.11 36.71 -11.35
CA ILE A 255 3.61 37.43 -10.18
C ILE A 255 3.57 38.93 -10.47
N SER A 256 2.82 39.68 -9.68
CA SER A 256 2.81 41.14 -9.72
C SER A 256 3.94 41.70 -8.86
N LEU A 257 5.00 42.19 -9.50
CA LEU A 257 6.10 42.83 -8.80
C LEU A 257 5.88 44.36 -8.78
N PRO A 258 5.95 45.01 -7.60
CA PRO A 258 5.91 46.46 -7.53
C PRO A 258 7.18 47.02 -8.17
N ARG A 259 7.04 47.80 -9.24
CA ARG A 259 8.18 48.44 -9.88
C ARG A 259 8.62 49.60 -8.99
N ARG A 260 9.74 49.44 -8.29
CA ARG A 260 10.35 50.58 -7.60
C ARG A 260 10.74 51.61 -8.67
N PRO A 261 10.26 52.85 -8.58
CA PRO A 261 10.71 53.90 -9.49
C PRO A 261 12.22 54.04 -9.34
N TRP A 262 12.95 53.85 -10.43
CA TRP A 262 14.39 54.07 -10.43
C TRP A 262 14.65 55.54 -10.10
N PRO A 263 15.48 55.88 -9.09
CA PRO A 263 15.69 57.26 -8.67
C PRO A 263 16.57 57.99 -9.68
N LEU A 264 16.01 58.35 -10.83
CA LEU A 264 16.61 59.27 -11.78
C LEU A 264 16.40 60.70 -11.29
N GLY A 265 17.22 61.12 -10.33
CA GLY A 265 17.78 62.48 -10.18
C GLY A 265 16.86 63.72 -10.16
N GLY A 266 15.54 63.61 -10.07
CA GLY A 266 14.62 64.75 -10.10
C GLY A 266 14.10 65.14 -8.72
N LYS A 267 14.62 66.22 -8.14
CA LYS A 267 14.04 66.87 -6.95
C LYS A 267 12.72 67.57 -7.33
N GLY A 268 11.62 66.85 -7.33
CA GLY A 268 10.27 67.42 -7.52
C GLY A 268 9.22 66.50 -6.94
N GLY A 269 8.42 67.01 -5.99
CA GLY A 269 7.44 66.24 -5.22
C GLY A 269 6.24 65.76 -6.05
N ALA A 270 6.45 64.73 -6.87
CA ALA A 270 5.40 64.07 -7.63
C ALA A 270 4.88 62.84 -6.89
N THR A 271 3.56 62.76 -6.78
CA THR A 271 2.78 61.59 -6.35
C THR A 271 3.24 60.35 -7.10
N THR A 272 3.84 59.41 -6.38
CA THR A 272 4.44 58.20 -6.95
C THR A 272 3.33 57.20 -7.24
N THR A 273 2.85 57.15 -8.47
CA THR A 273 1.98 56.06 -8.92
C THR A 273 2.79 54.77 -9.00
N THR A 274 2.55 53.87 -8.06
CA THR A 274 3.17 52.54 -8.03
C THR A 274 2.70 51.76 -9.26
N THR A 275 3.58 51.64 -10.26
CA THR A 275 3.29 50.79 -11.42
C THR A 275 3.63 49.35 -11.07
N THR A 276 2.66 48.45 -11.12
CA THR A 276 2.87 47.00 -10.97
C THR A 276 3.15 46.39 -12.34
N THR A 277 4.27 45.68 -12.47
CA THR A 277 4.57 44.86 -13.65
C THR A 277 4.21 43.41 -13.36
N GLN A 278 3.46 42.77 -14.25
CA GLN A 278 3.16 41.35 -14.17
C GLN A 278 4.27 40.55 -14.88
N LEU A 279 4.87 39.61 -14.17
CA LEU A 279 5.83 38.65 -14.69
C LEU A 279 5.17 37.27 -14.72
N GLU A 280 5.19 36.58 -15.85
CA GLU A 280 4.67 35.22 -15.97
C GLU A 280 5.82 34.22 -15.85
N LEU A 281 5.84 33.43 -14.77
CA LEU A 281 6.90 32.43 -14.52
C LEU A 281 6.48 31.04 -15.00
N PRO A 282 7.36 30.30 -15.71
CA PRO A 282 7.10 28.95 -16.17
C PRO A 282 7.46 27.92 -15.07
N LEU A 283 6.73 27.95 -13.95
CA LEU A 283 7.01 27.13 -12.77
C LEU A 283 7.11 25.61 -13.07
N HIS A 284 6.31 25.07 -13.99
CA HIS A 284 6.30 23.66 -14.36
C HIS A 284 7.59 23.29 -15.09
N SER A 285 8.05 24.13 -16.02
CA SER A 285 9.37 23.96 -16.67
C SER A 285 10.50 24.05 -15.66
N MET A 286 10.43 24.99 -14.70
CA MET A 286 11.43 25.13 -13.64
C MET A 286 11.47 23.92 -12.70
N LEU A 287 10.30 23.40 -12.31
CA LEU A 287 10.17 22.20 -11.47
C LEU A 287 10.64 20.96 -12.22
N ALA A 288 10.25 20.78 -13.48
CA ALA A 288 10.71 19.68 -14.32
C ALA A 288 12.24 19.70 -14.49
N PHE A 289 12.82 20.90 -14.64
CA PHE A 289 14.28 21.07 -14.69
C PHE A 289 14.95 20.71 -13.36
N ALA A 290 14.43 21.18 -12.23
CA ALA A 290 14.93 20.84 -10.90
C ALA A 290 14.80 19.33 -10.60
N ALA A 291 13.66 18.74 -10.98
CA ALA A 291 13.43 17.30 -10.92
C ALA A 291 14.44 16.54 -11.79
N GLY A 292 14.73 17.01 -13.00
CA GLY A 292 15.77 16.45 -13.86
C GLY A 292 17.15 16.44 -13.20
N ILE A 293 17.53 17.54 -12.54
CA ILE A 293 18.79 17.62 -11.76
C ILE A 293 18.77 16.61 -10.61
N LEU A 294 17.68 16.57 -9.83
CA LEU A 294 17.53 15.63 -8.72
C LEU A 294 17.59 14.17 -9.18
N LEU A 295 17.04 13.84 -10.35
CA LEU A 295 17.07 12.50 -10.92
C LEU A 295 18.47 12.11 -11.41
N VAL A 296 19.24 13.06 -11.93
CA VAL A 296 20.65 12.83 -12.26
C VAL A 296 21.47 12.55 -11.00
N GLU A 297 21.21 13.27 -9.91
CA GLU A 297 21.90 13.09 -8.64
C GLU A 297 21.44 11.86 -7.86
N ARG A 298 20.14 11.53 -7.92
CA ARG A 298 19.49 10.44 -7.16
C ARG A 298 18.49 9.67 -8.05
N PRO A 299 18.98 8.80 -8.95
CA PRO A 299 18.14 8.06 -9.89
C PRO A 299 17.04 7.21 -9.22
N GLN A 300 17.25 6.78 -7.97
CA GLN A 300 16.26 6.03 -7.20
C GLN A 300 14.97 6.82 -6.91
N MET A 301 14.97 8.15 -7.04
CA MET A 301 13.76 8.96 -6.85
C MET A 301 12.87 9.02 -8.10
N PHE A 302 13.25 8.38 -9.21
CA PHE A 302 12.45 8.38 -10.45
C PHE A 302 10.99 8.00 -10.23
N PRO A 303 10.65 6.89 -9.56
CA PRO A 303 9.24 6.55 -9.34
C PRO A 303 8.54 7.63 -8.52
N ALA A 304 9.17 8.16 -7.47
CA ALA A 304 8.56 9.18 -6.60
C ALA A 304 8.35 10.52 -7.31
N VAL A 305 9.30 10.96 -8.15
CA VAL A 305 9.20 12.21 -8.92
C VAL A 305 8.07 12.13 -9.95
N PHE A 306 7.84 10.96 -10.54
CA PHE A 306 6.76 10.76 -11.51
C PHE A 306 5.43 10.32 -10.87
N ALA A 307 5.43 9.82 -9.63
CA ALA A 307 4.23 9.43 -8.89
C ALA A 307 3.64 10.54 -7.99
N LEU A 308 4.38 11.62 -7.73
CA LEU A 308 3.89 12.81 -7.01
C LEU A 308 3.27 13.89 -7.92
N GLY A 309 3.23 13.65 -9.23
CA GLY A 309 2.65 14.54 -10.24
C GLY A 309 1.23 14.17 -10.61
#